data_AF-A0A8V0XAV6-F1
#
_entry.id   AF-A0A8V0XAV6-F1
#
_cell.length_a   1.000
_cell.length_b   1.000
_cell.length_c   1.000
_cell.angle_alpha   90.00
_cell.angle_beta   90.00
_cell.angle_gamma   90.00
#
_symmetry.space_group_name_H-M   'P 1'
#
loop_
_entity.id
_entity.type
_entity.pdbx_description
1 polymer ?
#
loop_
_entity_poly.entity_id
_entity_poly.type
_entity_poly.pdbx_seq_one_letter_code
_entity_poly.pdbx_strand_id
1 'polypeptide(L)'
;MADPEPDAVSVPLPVSVEAVLRELALFELRCDGADVTDKLLELCLSHSLDPVTLANELLAFVTSKALDPQLSPEALSAFEHEVLSRRDRRIPPPRRTDSRCLHDVHTLQGLHLLEEEEEEQLLDSYCTPAKGPQKRSSSTPENPHPKRSSSTHSPYKLLTPNSFSPSAAPSPQYSARTNRGSVVASFGPIHDITWEGRGGVDCTPKPFSPPERSLSRSYSFMFQRAADVREVLLWRMEQIGAALRSHHCIPEFGSLLLPAQDSVTVLGRIGCDSNGKLNPKSAVLEGDRERSAGAQIPLELSELQEFSLFPGQVVVVEGTNSTGRRLVVSKLYEGVPLPFHTPKDPAQGAAGGGQCVVLVVSGPFTPSDSVAFEPLQDLIEVIARQRPDVCVLFGPFIDTKHEQVESCRLLLPFAELFRLCVRSLLDGTRSAGTHLVFVPSQRDAHHDFVYPQPPFVCPELPKEDKALLWDLG
;
A
#
# COMPACT_ATOMS: atom_id res chain seq x y z
N MET A 1 -46.10 -28.56 17.75
CA MET A 1 -45.51 -27.54 16.86
C MET A 1 -44.02 -27.79 16.91
N ALA A 2 -43.54 -28.50 15.89
CA ALA A 2 -42.16 -28.95 15.80
C ALA A 2 -41.29 -27.83 15.22
N ASP A 3 -40.10 -27.65 15.80
CA ASP A 3 -39.05 -26.78 15.30
C ASP A 3 -38.60 -27.20 13.89
N PRO A 4 -38.26 -26.26 13.00
CA PRO A 4 -37.69 -26.59 11.69
C PRO A 4 -36.24 -27.07 11.86
N GLU A 5 -35.90 -28.18 11.20
CA GLU A 5 -34.54 -28.71 11.12
C GLU A 5 -33.57 -27.74 10.44
N PRO A 6 -32.28 -27.72 10.83
CA PRO A 6 -31.26 -26.96 10.13
C PRO A 6 -30.87 -27.64 8.80
N ASP A 7 -30.78 -26.84 7.74
CA ASP A 7 -30.38 -27.26 6.39
C ASP A 7 -29.08 -28.10 6.41
N ALA A 8 -29.17 -29.32 5.90
CA ALA A 8 -28.05 -30.22 5.71
C ALA A 8 -27.06 -29.63 4.69
N VAL A 9 -25.86 -29.30 5.15
CA VAL A 9 -24.70 -29.01 4.29
C VAL A 9 -24.44 -30.24 3.41
N SER A 10 -24.68 -30.13 2.11
CA SER A 10 -24.47 -31.20 1.14
C SER A 10 -22.99 -31.52 1.01
N VAL A 11 -22.58 -32.66 1.59
CA VAL A 11 -21.27 -33.27 1.32
C VAL A 11 -21.26 -33.70 -0.15
N PRO A 12 -20.25 -33.34 -0.96
CA PRO A 12 -20.15 -33.82 -2.35
C PRO A 12 -20.07 -35.34 -2.36
N LEU A 13 -21.02 -36.00 -3.02
CA LEU A 13 -21.00 -37.44 -3.23
C LEU A 13 -19.75 -37.81 -4.06
N PRO A 14 -19.05 -38.91 -3.74
CA PRO A 14 -17.94 -39.38 -4.56
C PRO A 14 -18.41 -39.70 -5.98
N VAL A 15 -17.61 -39.32 -6.98
CA VAL A 15 -17.89 -39.61 -8.39
C VAL A 15 -17.90 -41.14 -8.59
N SER A 16 -19.08 -41.70 -8.90
CA SER A 16 -19.26 -43.12 -9.23
C SER A 16 -19.99 -43.27 -10.57
N VAL A 17 -19.80 -44.42 -11.22
CA VAL A 17 -20.47 -44.74 -12.50
C VAL A 17 -21.99 -44.65 -12.34
N GLU A 18 -22.52 -45.17 -11.24
CA GLU A 18 -23.95 -45.12 -10.92
C GLU A 18 -24.48 -43.70 -10.75
N ALA A 19 -23.69 -42.80 -10.13
CA ALA A 19 -24.07 -41.40 -9.97
C ALA A 19 -24.12 -40.66 -11.31
N VAL A 20 -23.13 -40.86 -12.18
CA VAL A 20 -23.09 -40.25 -13.51
C VAL A 20 -24.25 -40.75 -14.38
N LEU A 21 -24.50 -42.06 -14.40
CA LEU A 21 -25.62 -42.64 -15.16
C LEU A 21 -26.98 -42.14 -14.66
N ARG A 22 -27.13 -41.94 -13.35
CA ARG A 22 -28.38 -41.41 -12.77
C ARG A 22 -28.65 -39.97 -13.24
N GLU A 23 -27.65 -39.11 -13.23
CA GLU A 23 -27.83 -37.71 -13.68
C GLU A 23 -28.05 -37.64 -15.21
N LEU A 24 -27.39 -38.49 -16.01
CA LEU A 24 -27.62 -38.55 -17.46
C LEU A 24 -29.03 -39.05 -17.81
N ALA A 25 -29.57 -39.99 -17.03
CA ALA A 25 -30.93 -40.50 -17.22
C ALA A 25 -32.00 -39.42 -17.02
N LEU A 26 -31.76 -38.40 -16.19
CA LEU A 26 -32.68 -37.27 -16.00
C LEU A 26 -32.90 -36.46 -17.30
N PHE A 27 -31.94 -36.52 -18.21
CA PHE A 27 -31.95 -35.79 -19.48
C PHE A 27 -32.18 -36.70 -20.70
N GLU A 28 -32.60 -37.95 -20.46
CA GLU A 28 -32.84 -38.99 -21.48
C GLU A 28 -31.60 -39.31 -22.36
N LEU A 29 -30.40 -38.98 -21.88
CA LEU A 29 -29.14 -39.32 -22.57
C LEU A 29 -28.83 -40.81 -22.35
N ARG A 30 -28.77 -41.56 -23.44
CA ARG A 30 -28.58 -43.02 -23.40
C ARG A 30 -27.10 -43.36 -23.60
N CYS A 31 -26.56 -44.18 -22.71
CA CYS A 31 -25.21 -44.72 -22.80
C CYS A 31 -25.29 -46.23 -23.00
N ASP A 32 -24.86 -46.73 -24.16
CA ASP A 32 -24.79 -48.16 -24.43
C ASP A 32 -23.31 -48.53 -24.65
N GLY A 33 -22.69 -49.20 -23.66
CA GLY A 33 -21.30 -49.66 -23.75
C GLY A 33 -20.46 -49.33 -22.51
N ALA A 34 -19.65 -50.31 -22.08
CA ALA A 34 -18.73 -50.15 -20.94
C ALA A 34 -17.63 -49.11 -21.23
N ASP A 35 -17.23 -49.01 -22.49
CA ASP A 35 -16.30 -48.03 -23.03
C ASP A 35 -16.80 -46.59 -22.92
N VAL A 36 -18.09 -46.35 -23.17
CA VAL A 36 -18.73 -45.03 -23.02
C VAL A 36 -18.81 -44.64 -21.55
N THR A 37 -19.18 -45.58 -20.67
CA THR A 37 -19.26 -45.32 -19.22
C THR A 37 -17.90 -45.08 -18.58
N ASP A 38 -16.86 -45.82 -19.00
CA ASP A 38 -15.51 -45.64 -18.50
C ASP A 38 -14.95 -44.28 -18.93
N LYS A 39 -15.21 -43.87 -20.18
CA LYS A 39 -14.80 -42.55 -20.68
C LYS A 39 -15.53 -41.42 -19.96
N LEU A 40 -16.81 -41.56 -19.62
CA LEU A 40 -17.55 -40.56 -18.82
C LEU A 40 -16.95 -40.40 -17.41
N LEU A 41 -16.58 -41.51 -16.77
CA LEU A 41 -15.91 -41.46 -15.47
C LEU A 41 -14.52 -40.82 -15.57
N GLU A 42 -13.76 -41.16 -16.61
CA GLU A 42 -12.46 -40.55 -16.91
C GLU A 42 -12.59 -39.03 -17.05
N LEU A 43 -13.59 -38.53 -17.80
CA LEU A 43 -13.82 -37.09 -18.00
C LEU A 43 -14.20 -36.37 -16.69
N CYS A 44 -14.97 -37.01 -15.80
CA CYS A 44 -15.25 -36.44 -14.47
C CYS A 44 -13.96 -36.29 -13.65
N LEU A 45 -13.10 -37.30 -13.66
CA LEU A 45 -11.88 -37.32 -12.85
C LEU A 45 -10.80 -36.40 -13.44
N SER A 46 -10.61 -36.39 -14.76
CA SER A 46 -9.57 -35.61 -15.42
C SER A 46 -9.86 -34.10 -15.37
N HIS A 47 -11.13 -33.70 -15.47
CA HIS A 47 -11.55 -32.29 -15.44
C HIS A 47 -12.19 -31.84 -14.12
N SER A 48 -12.10 -32.66 -13.06
CA SER A 48 -12.66 -32.37 -11.73
C SER A 48 -14.14 -31.95 -11.76
N LEU A 49 -14.95 -32.66 -12.56
CA LEU A 49 -16.38 -32.40 -12.72
C LEU A 49 -17.19 -33.31 -11.80
N ASP A 50 -18.17 -32.72 -11.11
CA ASP A 50 -19.20 -33.51 -10.43
C ASP A 50 -20.22 -34.06 -11.47
N PRO A 51 -20.93 -35.16 -11.15
CA PRO A 51 -21.87 -35.81 -12.07
C PRO A 51 -22.96 -34.88 -12.62
N VAL A 52 -23.41 -33.90 -11.82
CA VAL A 52 -24.47 -32.96 -12.22
C VAL A 52 -23.92 -31.95 -13.22
N THR A 53 -22.73 -31.41 -12.96
CA THR A 53 -22.06 -30.51 -13.90
C THR A 53 -21.74 -31.19 -15.22
N LEU A 54 -21.26 -32.44 -15.19
CA LEU A 54 -20.99 -33.20 -16.41
C LEU A 54 -22.27 -33.39 -17.25
N ALA A 55 -23.37 -33.84 -16.63
CA ALA A 55 -24.62 -34.11 -17.34
C ALA A 55 -25.21 -32.86 -18.00
N ASN A 56 -25.17 -31.71 -17.31
CA ASN A 56 -25.66 -30.44 -17.85
C ASN A 56 -24.84 -29.93 -19.04
N GLU A 57 -23.51 -29.98 -18.95
CA GLU A 57 -22.62 -29.54 -20.03
C GLU A 57 -22.73 -30.47 -21.25
N LEU A 58 -22.84 -31.78 -21.01
CA LEU A 58 -23.03 -32.76 -22.06
C LEU A 58 -24.38 -32.56 -22.78
N LEU A 59 -25.46 -32.32 -22.03
CA LEU A 59 -26.76 -31.98 -22.62
C LEU A 59 -26.69 -30.70 -23.45
N ALA A 60 -26.04 -29.65 -22.94
CA ALA A 60 -25.86 -28.40 -23.67
C ALA A 60 -25.09 -28.62 -24.99
N PHE A 61 -24.05 -29.44 -24.96
CA PHE A 61 -23.27 -29.81 -26.15
C PHE A 61 -24.12 -30.58 -27.17
N VAL A 62 -24.78 -31.66 -26.76
CA VAL A 62 -25.65 -32.49 -27.60
C VAL A 62 -26.75 -31.65 -28.24
N THR A 63 -27.39 -30.78 -27.46
CA THR A 63 -28.44 -29.87 -27.93
C THR A 63 -27.90 -28.84 -28.93
N SER A 64 -26.76 -28.22 -28.63
CA SER A 64 -26.17 -27.17 -29.49
C SER A 64 -25.71 -27.70 -30.86
N LYS A 65 -25.31 -28.97 -30.93
CA LYS A 65 -24.85 -29.64 -32.14
C LYS A 65 -25.94 -30.46 -32.83
N ALA A 66 -27.16 -30.48 -32.26
CA ALA A 66 -28.28 -31.31 -32.71
C ALA A 66 -27.89 -32.80 -32.90
N LEU A 67 -27.11 -33.33 -31.95
CA LEU A 67 -26.68 -34.73 -31.95
C LEU A 67 -27.78 -35.63 -31.38
N ASP A 68 -27.74 -36.92 -31.73
CA ASP A 68 -28.63 -37.93 -31.17
C ASP A 68 -28.40 -38.08 -29.66
N PRO A 69 -29.44 -38.20 -28.82
CA PRO A 69 -29.31 -38.50 -27.39
C PRO A 69 -28.62 -39.83 -27.07
N GLN A 70 -28.33 -40.70 -28.05
CA GLN A 70 -27.38 -41.81 -27.87
C GLN A 70 -25.91 -41.32 -27.90
N LEU A 71 -25.22 -41.47 -26.77
CA LEU A 71 -23.83 -41.04 -26.62
C LEU A 71 -22.87 -42.05 -27.26
N SER A 72 -22.10 -41.59 -28.25
CA SER A 72 -21.03 -42.36 -28.89
C SER A 72 -19.64 -41.96 -28.36
N PRO A 73 -18.63 -42.84 -28.44
CA PRO A 73 -17.25 -42.52 -28.06
C PRO A 73 -16.67 -41.30 -28.82
N GLU A 74 -17.06 -41.14 -30.09
CA GLU A 74 -16.67 -40.01 -30.92
C GLU A 74 -17.30 -38.71 -30.42
N ALA A 75 -18.57 -38.75 -29.99
CA ALA A 75 -19.25 -37.59 -29.42
C ALA A 75 -18.62 -37.16 -28.09
N LEU A 76 -18.20 -38.10 -27.24
CA LEU A 76 -17.48 -37.80 -26.00
C LEU A 76 -16.08 -37.22 -26.24
N SER A 77 -15.37 -37.72 -27.25
CA SER A 77 -14.06 -37.18 -27.64
C SER A 77 -14.19 -35.76 -28.21
N ALA A 78 -15.24 -35.50 -28.99
CA ALA A 78 -15.55 -34.16 -29.50
C ALA A 78 -15.95 -33.20 -28.37
N PHE A 79 -16.73 -33.68 -27.39
CA PHE A 79 -17.09 -32.92 -26.20
C PHE A 79 -15.86 -32.54 -25.36
N GLU A 80 -14.95 -33.50 -25.11
CA GLU A 80 -13.70 -33.27 -24.40
C GLU A 80 -12.85 -32.19 -25.10
N HIS A 81 -12.67 -32.31 -26.42
CA HIS A 81 -11.85 -31.37 -27.17
C HIS A 81 -12.50 -29.99 -27.36
N GLU A 82 -13.81 -29.92 -27.63
CA GLU A 82 -14.48 -28.65 -27.92
C GLU A 82 -14.94 -27.88 -26.69
N VAL A 83 -15.32 -28.57 -25.62
CA VAL A 83 -15.93 -27.98 -24.42
C VAL A 83 -14.96 -28.01 -23.25
N LEU A 84 -14.45 -29.19 -22.87
CA LEU A 84 -13.66 -29.36 -21.64
C LEU A 84 -12.23 -28.83 -21.77
N SER A 85 -11.54 -29.06 -22.89
CA SER A 85 -10.18 -28.54 -23.11
C SER A 85 -10.13 -26.99 -23.18
N ARG A 86 -11.24 -26.37 -23.61
CA ARG A 86 -11.40 -24.91 -23.60
C ARG A 86 -11.75 -24.37 -22.22
N ARG A 87 -12.36 -25.19 -21.36
CA ARG A 87 -12.66 -24.87 -19.96
C ARG A 87 -11.39 -24.77 -19.13
N ASP A 88 -10.43 -25.67 -19.31
CA ASP A 88 -9.12 -25.62 -18.60
C ASP A 88 -8.31 -24.35 -18.93
N ARG A 89 -8.51 -23.78 -20.13
CA ARG A 89 -7.93 -22.48 -20.52
C ARG A 89 -8.72 -21.28 -20.02
N ARG A 90 -9.94 -21.48 -19.54
CA ARG A 90 -10.89 -20.43 -19.14
C ARG A 90 -11.22 -20.45 -17.66
N ILE A 91 -10.61 -21.32 -16.85
CA ILE A 91 -10.82 -21.37 -15.38
C ILE A 91 -10.55 -19.95 -14.83
N PRO A 92 -11.59 -19.19 -14.45
CA PRO A 92 -11.42 -18.02 -13.63
C PRO A 92 -11.11 -18.54 -12.22
N PRO A 93 -10.35 -17.81 -11.37
CA PRO A 93 -10.29 -18.14 -9.96
C PRO A 93 -11.72 -18.23 -9.41
N PRO A 94 -11.97 -19.06 -8.38
CA PRO A 94 -13.31 -19.21 -7.82
C PRO A 94 -13.86 -17.83 -7.50
N ARG A 95 -15.05 -17.54 -8.02
CA ARG A 95 -15.77 -16.30 -7.76
C ARG A 95 -15.90 -16.17 -6.24
N ARG A 96 -15.07 -15.30 -5.65
CA ARG A 96 -15.50 -14.51 -4.50
C ARG A 96 -16.83 -13.88 -4.90
N THR A 97 -17.79 -13.89 -4.00
CA THR A 97 -19.07 -13.19 -4.15
C THR A 97 -18.82 -11.67 -4.19
N ASP A 98 -18.23 -11.19 -5.27
CA ASP A 98 -18.24 -9.79 -5.66
C ASP A 98 -19.33 -9.66 -6.71
N SER A 99 -20.51 -9.22 -6.29
CA SER A 99 -21.50 -8.71 -7.24
C SER A 99 -20.92 -7.44 -7.86
N ARG A 100 -20.17 -7.58 -8.96
CA ARG A 100 -19.85 -6.46 -9.84
C ARG A 100 -21.10 -6.12 -10.65
N CYS A 101 -22.06 -5.52 -9.96
CA CYS A 101 -23.06 -4.67 -10.57
C CYS A 101 -22.34 -3.46 -11.17
N LEU A 102 -22.84 -2.91 -12.27
CA LEU A 102 -22.41 -1.59 -12.75
C LEU A 102 -22.54 -0.61 -11.58
N HIS A 103 -21.40 -0.13 -11.08
CA HIS A 103 -21.36 0.69 -9.88
C HIS A 103 -21.95 2.07 -10.17
N ASP A 104 -23.02 2.39 -9.46
CA ASP A 104 -23.55 3.73 -9.35
C ASP A 104 -22.50 4.62 -8.65
N VAL A 105 -22.45 5.92 -8.99
CA VAL A 105 -21.48 6.90 -8.46
C VAL A 105 -21.49 6.91 -6.92
N HIS A 106 -22.60 6.53 -6.31
CA HIS A 106 -22.78 6.41 -4.86
C HIS A 106 -22.07 5.21 -4.21
N THR A 107 -21.72 4.16 -4.97
CA THR A 107 -20.96 3.01 -4.46
C THR A 107 -19.45 3.24 -4.43
N LEU A 108 -18.93 4.25 -5.14
CA LEU A 108 -17.50 4.61 -5.12
C LEU A 108 -17.05 5.21 -3.78
N GLN A 109 -17.93 5.95 -3.10
CA GLN A 109 -17.63 6.52 -1.77
C GLN A 109 -17.51 5.45 -0.68
N GLY A 110 -18.26 4.35 -0.79
CA GLY A 110 -18.13 3.22 0.13
C GLY A 110 -16.83 2.43 -0.08
N LEU A 111 -16.33 2.36 -1.31
CA LEU A 111 -15.04 1.74 -1.61
C LEU A 111 -13.86 2.58 -1.12
N HIS A 112 -13.96 3.92 -1.20
CA HIS A 112 -12.92 4.80 -0.68
C HIS A 112 -12.72 4.63 0.84
N LEU A 113 -13.81 4.51 1.59
CA LEU A 113 -13.74 4.25 3.04
C LEU A 113 -13.10 2.89 3.37
N LEU A 114 -13.34 1.87 2.54
CA LEU A 114 -12.71 0.56 2.70
C LEU A 114 -11.23 0.60 2.34
N GLU A 115 -10.86 1.32 1.27
CA GLU A 115 -9.45 1.56 0.91
C GLU A 115 -8.72 2.33 2.02
N GLU A 116 -9.36 3.33 2.63
CA GLU A 116 -8.78 4.07 3.76
C GLU A 116 -8.60 3.20 5.01
N GLU A 117 -9.58 2.35 5.35
CA GLU A 117 -9.45 1.38 6.45
C GLU A 117 -8.35 0.34 6.15
N GLU A 118 -8.20 -0.09 4.89
CA GLU A 118 -7.15 -1.01 4.45
C GLU A 118 -5.75 -0.36 4.50
N GLU A 119 -5.63 0.92 4.09
CA GLU A 119 -4.38 1.69 4.21
C GLU A 119 -3.99 1.93 5.67
N GLU A 120 -4.95 2.27 6.54
CA GLU A 120 -4.72 2.46 7.98
C GLU A 120 -4.31 1.14 8.65
N GLN A 121 -4.95 0.03 8.29
CA GLN A 121 -4.54 -1.32 8.73
C GLN A 121 -3.14 -1.71 8.23
N LEU A 122 -2.80 -1.33 6.99
CA LEU A 122 -1.47 -1.56 6.42
C LEU A 122 -0.41 -0.76 7.17
N LEU A 123 -0.64 0.53 7.45
CA LEU A 123 0.24 1.38 8.26
C LEU A 123 0.41 0.82 9.69
N ASP A 124 -0.67 0.40 10.32
CA ASP A 124 -0.67 -0.24 11.65
C ASP A 124 0.05 -1.60 11.69
N SER A 125 0.27 -2.23 10.53
CA SER A 125 1.05 -3.46 10.42
C SER A 125 2.57 -3.23 10.54
N TYR A 126 3.04 -1.99 10.35
CA TYR A 126 4.45 -1.58 10.54
C TYR A 126 4.73 -1.03 11.94
N CYS A 127 3.70 -0.78 12.76
CA CYS A 127 3.85 -0.29 14.12
C CYS A 127 4.03 -1.43 15.13
N THR A 128 4.98 -1.30 16.05
CA THR A 128 5.11 -2.20 17.21
C THR A 128 3.83 -2.12 18.07
N PRO A 129 3.20 -3.26 18.43
CA PRO A 129 1.97 -3.24 19.22
C PRO A 129 2.21 -2.57 20.58
N ALA A 130 1.45 -1.52 20.88
CA ALA A 130 1.47 -0.88 22.19
C ALA A 130 0.96 -1.87 23.27
N LYS A 131 1.59 -1.83 24.46
CA LYS A 131 1.13 -2.59 25.62
C LYS A 131 -0.15 -1.97 26.19
N GLY A 132 -1.31 -2.44 25.73
CA GLY A 132 -2.61 -2.23 26.40
C GLY A 132 -3.75 -1.84 25.46
N PRO A 133 -5.02 -2.08 25.87
CA PRO A 133 -6.17 -1.67 25.08
C PRO A 133 -6.37 -0.16 25.21
N GLN A 134 -5.89 0.62 24.24
CA GLN A 134 -6.27 2.02 24.13
C GLN A 134 -7.74 2.10 23.71
N LYS A 135 -8.59 2.57 24.62
CA LYS A 135 -10.03 2.77 24.38
C LYS A 135 -10.35 4.04 23.57
N ARG A 136 -9.33 4.72 23.04
CA ARG A 136 -9.44 5.87 22.14
C ARG A 136 -8.25 5.83 21.19
N SER A 137 -8.52 5.80 19.89
CA SER A 137 -7.52 6.10 18.88
C SER A 137 -6.92 7.47 19.18
N SER A 138 -5.60 7.57 19.11
CA SER A 138 -4.90 8.85 19.05
C SER A 138 -5.42 9.57 17.81
N SER A 139 -6.24 10.61 17.97
CA SER A 139 -6.61 11.47 16.84
C SER A 139 -5.36 12.22 16.40
N THR A 140 -4.66 11.70 15.39
CA THR A 140 -3.76 12.51 14.59
C THR A 140 -4.59 13.56 13.84
N PRO A 141 -3.99 14.66 13.35
CA PRO A 141 -4.65 15.58 12.43
C PRO A 141 -5.24 14.89 11.18
N GLU A 142 -4.92 13.63 10.94
CA GLU A 142 -5.40 12.81 9.83
C GLU A 142 -6.86 12.38 9.99
N ASN A 143 -7.41 12.36 11.20
CA ASN A 143 -8.79 11.94 11.46
C ASN A 143 -9.45 12.78 12.58
N PRO A 144 -9.78 14.07 12.35
CA PRO A 144 -10.69 14.78 13.23
C PRO A 144 -12.08 14.16 13.08
N HIS A 145 -12.43 13.18 13.92
CA HIS A 145 -13.81 12.69 13.96
C HIS A 145 -14.75 13.89 14.24
N PRO A 146 -15.65 14.25 13.32
CA PRO A 146 -16.63 15.28 13.61
C PRO A 146 -17.51 14.74 14.75
N LYS A 147 -17.48 15.43 15.90
CA LYS A 147 -18.40 15.13 17.00
C LYS A 147 -19.82 15.38 16.49
N ARG A 148 -20.52 14.30 16.10
CA ARG A 148 -21.94 14.28 15.75
C ARG A 148 -22.40 15.49 14.91
N SER A 149 -22.06 15.47 13.62
CA SER A 149 -22.97 16.04 12.63
C SER A 149 -24.05 15.00 12.36
N SER A 150 -25.29 15.25 12.77
CA SER A 150 -26.45 14.48 12.31
C SER A 150 -26.72 14.83 10.85
N SER A 151 -25.94 14.27 9.93
CA SER A 151 -26.28 14.27 8.50
C SER A 151 -26.86 12.91 8.15
N THR A 152 -28.19 12.82 8.17
CA THR A 152 -28.92 11.87 7.34
C THR A 152 -28.45 12.06 5.88
N HIS A 153 -27.65 11.12 5.39
CA HIS A 153 -27.16 11.09 4.01
C HIS A 153 -28.32 10.68 3.09
N SER A 154 -29.03 11.66 2.55
CA SER A 154 -29.84 11.50 1.35
C SER A 154 -29.25 12.37 0.24
N PRO A 155 -29.32 11.95 -1.05
CA PRO A 155 -28.66 12.62 -2.16
C PRO A 155 -29.33 13.95 -2.57
N TYR A 156 -30.37 14.38 -1.84
CA TYR A 156 -31.09 15.62 -2.09
C TYR A 156 -30.97 16.58 -0.90
N LYS A 157 -29.75 16.97 -0.52
CA LYS A 157 -29.57 18.28 0.12
C LYS A 157 -29.62 19.34 -0.97
N LEU A 158 -30.84 19.83 -1.17
CA LEU A 158 -31.14 21.01 -1.97
C LEU A 158 -30.16 22.12 -1.62
N LEU A 159 -29.60 22.73 -2.67
CA LEU A 159 -28.79 23.94 -2.68
C LEU A 159 -29.47 25.02 -1.83
N THR A 160 -29.14 25.08 -0.53
CA THR A 160 -29.58 26.20 0.30
C THR A 160 -28.61 27.37 0.14
N PRO A 161 -29.05 28.63 0.18
CA PRO A 161 -28.17 29.79 0.05
C PRO A 161 -27.02 29.81 1.07
N ASN A 162 -27.25 29.26 2.27
CA ASN A 162 -26.23 29.16 3.33
C ASN A 162 -25.09 28.18 3.03
N SER A 163 -25.25 27.27 2.05
CA SER A 163 -24.19 26.34 1.63
C SER A 163 -23.10 27.01 0.80
N PHE A 164 -23.35 28.23 0.30
CA PHE A 164 -22.44 28.99 -0.59
C PHE A 164 -21.92 30.28 0.05
N SER A 165 -22.36 30.61 1.27
CA SER A 165 -21.91 31.81 1.97
C SER A 165 -20.59 31.52 2.71
N PRO A 166 -19.61 32.45 2.70
CA PRO A 166 -18.38 32.31 3.46
C PRO A 166 -18.69 32.10 4.95
N SER A 167 -17.93 31.20 5.59
CA SER A 167 -18.11 30.88 7.01
C SER A 167 -17.98 32.15 7.86
N ALA A 168 -18.93 32.38 8.77
CA ALA A 168 -19.02 33.63 9.54
C ALA A 168 -17.87 33.82 10.55
N ALA A 169 -17.18 32.73 10.92
CA ALA A 169 -15.96 32.73 11.72
C ALA A 169 -15.16 31.46 11.42
N PRO A 170 -14.29 31.45 10.40
CA PRO A 170 -13.39 30.32 10.18
C PRO A 170 -12.40 30.17 11.35
N SER A 171 -12.11 28.92 11.76
CA SER A 171 -11.07 28.51 12.72
C SER A 171 -11.03 29.14 14.13
N PRO A 172 -12.17 29.32 14.84
CA PRO A 172 -12.18 29.99 16.15
C PRO A 172 -11.29 29.29 17.20
N GLN A 173 -11.16 27.95 17.14
CA GLN A 173 -10.32 27.18 18.06
C GLN A 173 -8.83 27.40 17.81
N TYR A 174 -8.43 27.47 16.54
CA TYR A 174 -7.03 27.71 16.18
C TYR A 174 -6.61 29.12 16.61
N SER A 175 -7.42 30.12 16.28
CA SER A 175 -7.10 31.52 16.60
C SER A 175 -7.08 31.80 18.11
N ALA A 176 -7.89 31.10 18.91
CA ALA A 176 -7.94 31.27 20.37
C ALA A 176 -6.90 30.44 21.15
N ARG A 177 -5.99 29.73 20.47
CA ARG A 177 -5.03 28.83 21.12
C ARG A 177 -4.05 29.58 22.02
N THR A 178 -3.83 29.06 23.23
CA THR A 178 -2.94 29.67 24.23
C THR A 178 -1.53 29.07 24.24
N ASN A 179 -1.33 27.91 23.62
CA ASN A 179 -0.07 27.18 23.54
C ASN A 179 0.85 27.66 22.41
N ARG A 180 0.68 28.91 21.92
CA ARG A 180 1.53 29.47 20.86
C ARG A 180 2.99 29.54 21.31
N GLY A 181 3.88 28.87 20.57
CA GLY A 181 5.31 28.87 20.85
C GLY A 181 5.74 27.93 21.98
N SER A 182 4.85 27.11 22.54
CA SER A 182 5.23 26.14 23.58
C SER A 182 6.13 25.04 23.01
N VAL A 183 7.25 24.76 23.67
CA VAL A 183 8.12 23.63 23.35
C VAL A 183 7.53 22.35 23.93
N VAL A 184 7.17 21.38 23.08
CA VAL A 184 6.53 20.12 23.50
C VAL A 184 7.49 18.94 23.63
N ALA A 185 8.66 19.02 22.98
CA ALA A 185 9.70 18.01 23.01
C ALA A 185 11.06 18.66 22.78
N SER A 186 12.12 18.03 23.28
CA SER A 186 13.45 18.62 23.33
C SER A 186 14.49 17.49 23.23
N PHE A 187 15.50 17.63 22.37
CA PHE A 187 16.57 16.65 22.20
C PHE A 187 17.94 17.32 22.09
N GLY A 188 18.97 16.72 22.71
CA GLY A 188 20.34 17.23 22.69
C GLY A 188 20.65 18.30 23.76
N PRO A 189 21.81 18.96 23.68
CA PRO A 189 22.21 20.02 24.60
C PRO A 189 21.53 21.34 24.21
N ILE A 190 20.43 21.71 24.86
CA ILE A 190 19.58 22.85 24.47
C ILE A 190 19.91 24.12 25.27
N HIS A 191 20.77 24.02 26.29
CA HIS A 191 21.23 25.16 27.07
C HIS A 191 22.02 26.11 26.16
N ASP A 192 21.65 27.39 26.16
CA ASP A 192 22.30 28.48 25.42
C ASP A 192 22.16 28.46 23.88
N ILE A 193 21.19 27.73 23.32
CA ILE A 193 20.88 27.78 21.88
C ILE A 193 19.83 28.87 21.58
N THR A 194 20.23 29.86 20.80
CA THR A 194 19.30 30.79 20.15
C THR A 194 18.75 30.14 18.89
N TRP A 195 17.43 30.00 18.80
CA TRP A 195 16.71 29.47 17.62
C TRP A 195 16.55 30.55 16.53
N GLU A 196 17.63 31.25 16.22
CA GLU A 196 17.71 32.27 15.17
C GLU A 196 18.83 31.91 14.19
N GLY A 197 18.51 31.86 12.90
CA GLY A 197 19.47 31.59 11.84
C GLY A 197 20.08 32.86 11.26
N ARG A 198 20.91 32.72 10.22
CA ARG A 198 21.51 33.86 9.50
C ARG A 198 20.84 34.14 8.16
N GLY A 199 19.72 33.48 7.86
CA GLY A 199 18.98 33.71 6.62
C GLY A 199 19.72 33.23 5.37
N GLY A 200 20.18 31.97 5.37
CA GLY A 200 20.57 31.24 4.17
C GLY A 200 21.85 31.70 3.46
N VAL A 201 22.51 32.77 3.94
CA VAL A 201 23.66 33.41 3.27
C VAL A 201 24.85 32.47 3.10
N ASP A 202 25.17 31.69 4.14
CA ASP A 202 26.32 30.77 4.16
C ASP A 202 25.91 29.29 3.98
N CYS A 203 24.63 29.03 3.72
CA CYS A 203 24.08 27.68 3.59
C CYS A 203 23.51 27.48 2.20
N THR A 204 23.92 26.43 1.51
CA THR A 204 23.34 26.06 0.20
C THR A 204 22.90 24.61 0.24
N PRO A 205 21.58 24.33 0.28
CA PRO A 205 21.05 22.98 0.15
C PRO A 205 21.53 22.34 -1.16
N LYS A 206 21.94 21.08 -1.11
CA LYS A 206 22.31 20.30 -2.29
C LYS A 206 21.70 18.91 -2.21
N PRO A 207 21.12 18.39 -3.30
CA PRO A 207 20.70 17.00 -3.38
C PRO A 207 21.90 16.10 -3.10
N PHE A 208 21.68 15.09 -2.25
CA PHE A 208 22.72 14.14 -1.89
C PHE A 208 23.01 13.16 -3.03
N SER A 209 21.94 12.72 -3.70
CA SER A 209 22.02 11.77 -4.81
C SER A 209 22.52 12.46 -6.07
N PRO A 210 23.26 11.75 -6.94
CA PRO A 210 23.62 12.27 -8.25
C PRO A 210 22.35 12.46 -9.10
N PRO A 211 22.37 13.38 -10.09
CA PRO A 211 21.20 13.72 -10.90
C PRO A 211 20.56 12.52 -11.61
N GLU A 212 21.32 11.47 -11.93
CA GLU A 212 20.77 10.27 -12.57
C GLU A 212 19.91 9.41 -11.63
N ARG A 213 20.04 9.59 -10.31
CA ARG A 213 19.28 8.87 -9.28
C ARG A 213 18.22 9.74 -8.60
N SER A 214 18.22 11.03 -8.90
CA SER A 214 17.29 12.02 -8.39
C SER A 214 16.11 12.16 -9.38
N LEU A 215 14.89 12.03 -8.88
CA LEU A 215 13.69 12.16 -9.69
C LEU A 215 13.42 13.64 -9.98
N SER A 216 14.02 14.17 -11.05
CA SER A 216 13.93 15.60 -11.36
C SER A 216 12.71 16.01 -12.21
N ARG A 217 11.95 15.05 -12.75
CA ARG A 217 10.84 15.29 -13.70
C ARG A 217 9.73 14.27 -13.53
N SER A 218 8.53 14.63 -13.97
CA SER A 218 7.41 13.70 -14.10
C SER A 218 7.79 12.50 -14.98
N TYR A 219 7.23 11.34 -14.63
CA TYR A 219 7.48 10.06 -15.29
C TYR A 219 6.16 9.33 -15.49
N SER A 220 6.16 8.31 -16.36
CA SER A 220 4.97 7.49 -16.60
C SER A 220 4.82 6.44 -15.49
N PHE A 221 3.80 6.56 -14.66
CA PHE A 221 3.52 5.65 -13.56
C PHE A 221 2.17 4.91 -13.65
N MET A 222 1.28 5.33 -14.55
CA MET A 222 -0.12 4.86 -14.59
C MET A 222 -0.28 3.38 -15.03
N PHE A 223 0.79 2.72 -15.46
CA PHE A 223 0.77 1.32 -15.82
C PHE A 223 2.06 0.61 -15.39
N GLN A 224 1.92 -0.53 -14.73
CA GLN A 224 3.02 -1.39 -14.30
C GLN A 224 2.78 -2.82 -14.79
N ARG A 225 3.80 -3.46 -15.38
CA ARG A 225 3.72 -4.89 -15.70
C ARG A 225 4.07 -5.69 -14.46
N ALA A 226 3.27 -6.72 -14.15
CA ALA A 226 3.54 -7.60 -13.01
C ALA A 226 4.93 -8.25 -13.06
N ALA A 227 5.44 -8.52 -14.27
CA ALA A 227 6.80 -9.02 -14.45
C ALA A 227 7.86 -8.02 -13.96
N ASP A 228 7.72 -6.73 -14.27
CA ASP A 228 8.68 -5.70 -13.85
C ASP A 228 8.66 -5.53 -12.33
N VAL A 229 7.46 -5.55 -11.72
CA VAL A 229 7.30 -5.52 -10.26
C VAL A 229 8.03 -6.70 -9.63
N ARG A 230 7.81 -7.92 -10.14
CA ARG A 230 8.50 -9.12 -9.66
C ARG A 230 10.03 -8.97 -9.75
N GLU A 231 10.56 -8.49 -10.88
CA GLU A 231 12.01 -8.34 -11.05
C GLU A 231 12.59 -7.32 -10.06
N VAL A 232 11.90 -6.21 -9.77
CA VAL A 232 12.35 -5.22 -8.76
C VAL A 232 12.38 -5.83 -7.36
N LEU A 233 11.36 -6.63 -7.00
CA LEU A 233 11.29 -7.30 -5.70
C LEU A 233 12.42 -8.33 -5.53
N LEU A 234 12.69 -9.12 -6.57
CA LEU A 234 13.79 -10.10 -6.59
C LEU A 234 15.15 -9.41 -6.49
N TRP A 235 15.38 -8.40 -7.33
CA TRP A 235 16.61 -7.60 -7.30
C TRP A 235 16.86 -6.97 -5.92
N ARG A 236 15.82 -6.44 -5.28
CA ARG A 236 15.93 -5.86 -3.94
C ARG A 236 16.33 -6.91 -2.89
N MET A 237 15.73 -8.10 -2.94
CA MET A 237 16.05 -9.20 -2.07
C MET A 237 17.48 -9.70 -2.27
N GLU A 238 17.92 -9.84 -3.52
CA GLU A 238 19.29 -10.25 -3.86
C GLU A 238 20.33 -9.22 -3.37
N GLN A 239 20.06 -7.92 -3.54
CA GLN A 239 20.97 -6.87 -3.07
C GLN A 239 21.14 -6.87 -1.55
N ILE A 240 20.03 -6.92 -0.81
CA ILE A 240 20.07 -6.96 0.65
C ILE A 240 20.69 -8.28 1.11
N GLY A 241 20.32 -9.40 0.49
CA GLY A 241 20.89 -10.71 0.79
C GLY A 241 22.39 -10.78 0.59
N ALA A 242 22.92 -10.18 -0.48
CA ALA A 242 24.37 -10.10 -0.70
C ALA A 242 25.08 -9.28 0.38
N ALA A 243 24.49 -8.15 0.82
CA ALA A 243 25.04 -7.33 1.90
C ALA A 243 25.03 -8.09 3.25
N LEU A 244 23.93 -8.75 3.57
CA LEU A 244 23.80 -9.57 4.80
C LEU A 244 24.78 -10.75 4.79
N ARG A 245 24.90 -11.44 3.65
CA ARG A 245 25.85 -12.56 3.49
C ARG A 245 27.28 -12.14 3.77
N SER A 246 27.70 -11.01 3.17
CA SER A 246 29.05 -10.47 3.33
C SER A 246 29.32 -10.07 4.78
N HIS A 247 28.40 -9.29 5.38
CA HIS A 247 28.56 -8.78 6.74
C HIS A 247 28.61 -9.89 7.80
N HIS A 248 27.73 -10.88 7.69
CA HIS A 248 27.61 -11.99 8.65
C HIS A 248 28.50 -13.19 8.29
N CYS A 249 29.37 -13.07 7.27
CA CYS A 249 30.27 -14.15 6.80
C CYS A 249 29.54 -15.47 6.50
N ILE A 250 28.35 -15.38 5.90
CA ILE A 250 27.53 -16.55 5.59
C ILE A 250 28.11 -17.25 4.36
N PRO A 251 28.45 -18.55 4.43
CA PRO A 251 29.13 -19.25 3.34
C PRO A 251 28.23 -19.34 2.10
N GLU A 252 27.00 -19.82 2.26
CA GLU A 252 26.01 -19.94 1.21
C GLU A 252 24.59 -19.93 1.76
N PHE A 253 23.63 -19.63 0.90
CA PHE A 253 22.21 -19.75 1.21
C PHE A 253 21.68 -21.09 0.69
N GLY A 254 20.94 -21.80 1.55
CA GLY A 254 20.19 -23.00 1.18
C GLY A 254 18.89 -22.70 0.45
N SER A 255 18.21 -23.76 0.02
CA SER A 255 16.88 -23.68 -0.61
C SER A 255 15.78 -23.83 0.44
N LEU A 256 14.69 -23.07 0.30
CA LEU A 256 13.48 -23.28 1.12
C LEU A 256 12.75 -24.59 0.78
N LEU A 257 12.95 -25.13 -0.42
CA LEU A 257 12.18 -26.27 -0.93
C LEU A 257 12.79 -27.62 -0.58
N LEU A 258 14.09 -27.66 -0.29
CA LEU A 258 14.81 -28.90 -0.04
C LEU A 258 14.71 -29.27 1.45
N PRO A 259 14.15 -30.44 1.78
CA PRO A 259 14.16 -30.92 3.15
C PRO A 259 15.59 -31.14 3.64
N ALA A 260 15.89 -30.68 4.85
CA ALA A 260 17.18 -30.85 5.50
C ALA A 260 16.98 -31.24 6.97
N GLN A 261 17.77 -32.22 7.44
CA GLN A 261 17.81 -32.57 8.86
C GLN A 261 18.70 -31.60 9.65
N ASP A 262 19.78 -31.13 9.03
CA ASP A 262 20.66 -30.12 9.59
C ASP A 262 20.07 -28.72 9.39
N SER A 263 20.56 -27.78 10.20
CA SER A 263 20.13 -26.38 10.09
C SER A 263 20.63 -25.77 8.77
N VAL A 264 19.74 -25.06 8.08
CA VAL A 264 19.99 -24.35 6.83
C VAL A 264 19.85 -22.85 7.04
N THR A 265 20.74 -22.07 6.42
CA THR A 265 20.64 -20.60 6.38
C THR A 265 19.99 -20.19 5.07
N VAL A 266 18.89 -19.44 5.13
CA VAL A 266 18.08 -19.12 3.95
C VAL A 266 17.78 -17.63 3.88
N LEU A 267 17.83 -17.09 2.66
CA LEU A 267 17.41 -15.74 2.31
C LEU A 267 15.93 -15.75 1.89
N GLY A 268 15.17 -14.77 2.36
CA GLY A 268 13.82 -14.57 1.85
C GLY A 268 13.20 -13.26 2.28
N ARG A 269 11.96 -13.08 1.88
CA ARG A 269 11.11 -11.93 2.20
C ARG A 269 9.94 -12.38 3.06
N ILE A 270 9.70 -11.67 4.16
CA ILE A 270 8.56 -11.94 5.05
C ILE A 270 7.24 -11.61 4.34
N GLY A 271 6.30 -12.53 4.41
CA GLY A 271 4.91 -12.34 3.98
C GLY A 271 3.91 -12.73 5.06
N CYS A 272 2.63 -12.55 4.75
CA CYS A 272 1.51 -13.03 5.55
C CYS A 272 0.75 -14.08 4.73
N ASP A 273 0.33 -15.18 5.35
CA ASP A 273 -0.51 -16.21 4.71
C ASP A 273 -1.98 -15.77 4.49
N SER A 274 -2.32 -14.56 4.92
CA SER A 274 -3.65 -13.96 4.80
C SER A 274 -3.56 -12.48 4.48
N ASN A 275 -4.71 -11.88 4.13
CA ASN A 275 -4.82 -10.43 3.90
C ASN A 275 -4.93 -9.62 5.19
N GLY A 276 -4.84 -10.27 6.36
CA GLY A 276 -4.97 -9.60 7.66
C GLY A 276 -3.61 -9.16 8.23
N LYS A 277 -3.67 -8.61 9.45
CA LYS A 277 -2.48 -8.21 10.20
C LYS A 277 -1.53 -9.39 10.44
N LEU A 278 -0.26 -9.20 10.09
CA LEU A 278 0.80 -10.17 10.33
C LEU A 278 0.90 -10.48 11.83
N ASN A 279 1.00 -11.77 12.15
CA ASN A 279 1.23 -12.27 13.49
C ASN A 279 2.21 -13.46 13.44
N PRO A 280 2.78 -13.90 14.58
CA PRO A 280 3.80 -14.95 14.58
C PRO A 280 3.36 -16.29 13.96
N LYS A 281 2.06 -16.58 13.90
CA LYS A 281 1.52 -17.82 13.32
C LYS A 281 1.21 -17.71 11.83
N SER A 282 1.04 -16.49 11.33
CA SER A 282 0.74 -16.21 9.91
C SER A 282 1.98 -15.81 9.10
N ALA A 283 3.16 -15.80 9.74
CA ALA A 283 4.41 -15.43 9.10
C ALA A 283 4.86 -16.51 8.09
N VAL A 284 5.05 -16.10 6.85
CA VAL A 284 5.62 -16.92 5.78
C VAL A 284 6.92 -16.31 5.28
N LEU A 285 7.80 -17.15 4.75
CA LEU A 285 9.02 -16.72 4.08
C LEU A 285 8.93 -17.08 2.59
N GLU A 286 8.97 -16.05 1.76
CA GLU A 286 9.11 -16.18 0.31
C GLU A 286 10.59 -16.21 -0.04
N GLY A 287 11.05 -17.29 -0.67
CA GLY A 287 12.46 -17.44 -1.03
C GLY A 287 12.83 -16.72 -2.30
N ASP A 288 14.13 -16.67 -2.56
CA ASP A 288 14.69 -16.16 -3.80
C ASP A 288 14.36 -17.04 -5.02
N ARG A 289 14.45 -16.43 -6.20
CA ARG A 289 14.18 -17.12 -7.47
C ARG A 289 15.24 -18.19 -7.77
N GLU A 290 16.50 -17.92 -7.48
CA GLU A 290 17.62 -18.78 -7.88
C GLU A 290 17.63 -20.10 -7.11
N ARG A 291 17.42 -20.06 -5.78
CA ARG A 291 17.54 -21.26 -4.92
C ARG A 291 16.18 -21.86 -4.54
N SER A 292 15.14 -21.04 -4.47
CA SER A 292 13.83 -21.43 -3.94
C SER A 292 12.69 -21.27 -4.94
N ALA A 293 12.97 -20.87 -6.19
CA ALA A 293 11.97 -20.64 -7.25
C ALA A 293 10.81 -19.71 -6.84
N GLY A 294 11.04 -18.80 -5.89
CA GLY A 294 9.99 -17.92 -5.34
C GLY A 294 8.95 -18.64 -4.47
N ALA A 295 9.25 -19.86 -4.01
CA ALA A 295 8.35 -20.61 -3.15
C ALA A 295 8.18 -19.95 -1.78
N GLN A 296 7.02 -20.21 -1.18
CA GLN A 296 6.65 -19.71 0.13
C GLN A 296 6.47 -20.87 1.10
N ILE A 297 7.07 -20.77 2.28
CA ILE A 297 6.84 -21.72 3.37
C ILE A 297 6.52 -20.98 4.67
N PRO A 298 5.63 -21.50 5.54
CA PRO A 298 5.41 -20.96 6.87
C PRO A 298 6.66 -21.01 7.74
N LEU A 299 6.83 -19.97 8.55
CA LEU A 299 7.85 -19.90 9.60
C LEU A 299 7.25 -20.37 10.93
N GLU A 300 8.02 -21.15 11.68
CA GLU A 300 7.77 -21.40 13.09
C GLU A 300 8.78 -20.65 13.94
N LEU A 301 8.28 -19.67 14.70
CA LEU A 301 9.09 -18.71 15.44
C LEU A 301 9.20 -19.03 16.95
N SER A 302 8.71 -20.20 17.38
CA SER A 302 8.63 -20.56 18.80
C SER A 302 9.99 -20.73 19.49
N GLU A 303 11.05 -20.97 18.72
CA GLU A 303 12.43 -21.08 19.23
C GLU A 303 13.16 -19.73 19.32
N LEU A 304 12.61 -18.66 18.72
CA LEU A 304 13.17 -17.32 18.80
C LEU A 304 12.75 -16.63 20.10
N GLN A 305 13.73 -16.14 20.87
CA GLN A 305 13.47 -15.36 22.07
C GLN A 305 13.02 -13.93 21.74
N GLU A 306 13.65 -13.33 20.75
CA GLU A 306 13.41 -11.96 20.32
C GLU A 306 13.39 -11.89 18.79
N PHE A 307 12.39 -11.22 18.24
CA PHE A 307 12.30 -10.95 16.81
C PHE A 307 11.44 -9.72 16.54
N SER A 308 11.69 -9.08 15.40
CA SER A 308 10.85 -8.02 14.86
C SER A 308 10.69 -8.29 13.36
N LEU A 309 9.46 -8.60 12.95
CA LEU A 309 9.12 -8.95 11.59
C LEU A 309 8.02 -8.05 11.06
N PHE A 310 8.12 -7.63 9.80
CA PHE A 310 7.07 -6.90 9.09
C PHE A 310 6.95 -7.38 7.63
N PRO A 311 5.76 -7.30 7.00
CA PRO A 311 5.57 -7.71 5.62
C PRO A 311 6.51 -6.99 4.65
N GLY A 312 7.14 -7.72 3.74
CA GLY A 312 8.10 -7.18 2.78
C GLY A 312 9.54 -7.07 3.30
N GLN A 313 9.79 -7.33 4.59
CA GLN A 313 11.13 -7.34 5.15
C GLN A 313 11.98 -8.44 4.53
N VAL A 314 13.14 -8.08 3.97
CA VAL A 314 14.14 -9.05 3.52
C VAL A 314 14.95 -9.49 4.74
N VAL A 315 14.98 -10.78 4.98
CA VAL A 315 15.64 -11.39 6.13
C VAL A 315 16.54 -12.54 5.70
N VAL A 316 17.53 -12.82 6.53
CA VAL A 316 18.22 -14.10 6.52
C VAL A 316 17.87 -14.80 7.83
N VAL A 317 17.45 -16.06 7.71
CA VAL A 317 17.08 -16.90 8.84
C VAL A 317 17.88 -18.19 8.80
N GLU A 318 18.16 -18.74 9.96
CA GLU A 318 18.73 -20.06 10.13
C GLU A 318 17.73 -20.91 10.92
N GLY A 319 17.56 -22.16 10.48
CA GLY A 319 16.51 -23.02 11.03
C GLY A 319 16.53 -24.41 10.41
N THR A 320 15.59 -25.26 10.81
CA THR A 320 15.48 -26.64 10.30
C THR A 320 14.19 -26.80 9.50
N ASN A 321 14.30 -27.35 8.30
CA ASN A 321 13.16 -27.67 7.43
C ASN A 321 13.17 -29.16 7.09
N SER A 322 12.78 -30.00 8.06
CA SER A 322 12.85 -31.46 7.90
C SER A 322 11.84 -32.03 6.88
N THR A 323 10.82 -31.26 6.51
CA THR A 323 9.71 -31.73 5.65
C THR A 323 9.64 -31.04 4.30
N GLY A 324 10.38 -29.96 4.08
CA GLY A 324 10.24 -29.08 2.91
C GLY A 324 9.01 -28.16 2.97
N ARG A 325 8.22 -28.17 4.05
CA ARG A 325 6.92 -27.48 4.14
C ARG A 325 6.84 -26.41 5.21
N ARG A 326 7.79 -26.34 6.14
CA ARG A 326 7.79 -25.40 7.27
C ARG A 326 9.20 -25.26 7.81
N LEU A 327 9.64 -24.04 8.05
CA LEU A 327 10.95 -23.77 8.62
C LEU A 327 10.81 -23.44 10.11
N VAL A 328 11.37 -24.29 10.97
CA VAL A 328 11.53 -23.97 12.40
C VAL A 328 12.75 -23.09 12.56
N VAL A 329 12.53 -21.81 12.88
CA VAL A 329 13.57 -20.79 12.89
C VAL A 329 14.27 -20.78 14.24
N SER A 330 15.57 -21.07 14.23
CA SER A 330 16.43 -21.05 15.41
C SER A 330 17.17 -19.71 15.57
N LYS A 331 17.38 -18.97 14.46
CA LYS A 331 18.07 -17.67 14.47
C LYS A 331 17.59 -16.76 13.35
N LEU A 332 17.40 -15.48 13.69
CA LEU A 332 17.16 -14.38 12.75
C LEU A 332 18.40 -13.47 12.73
N TYR A 333 18.95 -13.21 11.54
CA TYR A 333 20.11 -12.33 11.40
C TYR A 333 19.70 -10.86 11.50
N GLU A 334 20.49 -10.07 12.22
CA GLU A 334 20.25 -8.64 12.39
C GLU A 334 20.46 -7.88 11.07
N GLY A 335 19.61 -6.89 10.83
CA GLY A 335 19.73 -5.99 9.68
C GLY A 335 21.00 -5.14 9.76
N VAL A 336 21.62 -4.87 8.62
CA VAL A 336 22.87 -4.10 8.54
C VAL A 336 22.55 -2.70 8.02
N PRO A 337 22.79 -1.63 8.81
CA PRO A 337 22.59 -0.27 8.33
C PRO A 337 23.64 0.11 7.28
N LEU A 338 23.28 1.06 6.41
CA LEU A 338 24.27 1.67 5.52
C LEU A 338 25.29 2.47 6.34
N PRO A 339 26.55 2.56 5.89
CA PRO A 339 27.55 3.37 6.56
C PRO A 339 27.15 4.86 6.51
N PHE A 340 27.52 5.60 7.56
CA PHE A 340 27.31 7.04 7.61
C PHE A 340 28.09 7.75 6.48
N HIS A 341 27.52 8.85 5.98
CA HIS A 341 28.21 9.69 5.02
C HIS A 341 29.52 10.24 5.62
N THR A 342 30.62 10.04 4.90
CA THR A 342 31.92 10.63 5.23
C THR A 342 32.20 11.79 4.27
N PRO A 343 32.34 13.03 4.75
CA PRO A 343 32.69 14.17 3.91
C PRO A 343 33.98 13.90 3.12
N LYS A 344 33.95 14.14 1.81
CA LYS A 344 35.11 13.91 0.92
C LYS A 344 36.29 14.85 1.22
N ASP A 345 36.00 15.99 1.85
CA ASP A 345 36.99 16.99 2.22
C ASP A 345 36.89 17.28 3.74
N PRO A 346 37.87 16.87 4.55
CA PRO A 346 37.87 17.14 5.99
C PRO A 346 37.94 18.64 6.31
N ALA A 347 38.40 19.49 5.39
CA ALA A 347 38.34 20.93 5.55
C ALA A 347 36.89 21.46 5.45
N GLN A 348 35.99 20.80 4.72
CA GLN A 348 34.55 21.18 4.72
C GLN A 348 33.83 20.73 6.00
N GLY A 349 34.37 19.76 6.72
CA GLY A 349 33.86 19.32 8.04
C GLY A 349 34.45 20.10 9.22
N ALA A 350 35.65 20.67 9.07
CA ALA A 350 36.38 21.34 10.16
C ALA A 350 36.61 22.86 9.94
N ALA A 351 36.46 23.39 8.72
CA ALA A 351 36.63 24.80 8.43
C ALA A 351 35.28 25.51 8.23
N GLY A 352 34.86 26.26 9.24
CA GLY A 352 34.16 27.53 9.01
C GLY A 352 32.65 27.53 8.77
N GLY A 353 31.94 26.42 8.91
CA GLY A 353 30.47 26.44 8.89
C GLY A 353 29.92 26.96 10.22
N GLY A 354 29.58 28.24 10.32
CA GLY A 354 28.84 28.75 11.47
C GLY A 354 27.54 27.96 11.70
N GLN A 355 27.00 27.98 12.92
CA GLN A 355 25.75 27.29 13.27
C GLN A 355 24.68 27.45 12.19
N CYS A 356 24.07 26.34 11.77
CA CYS A 356 23.00 26.27 10.79
C CYS A 356 21.70 25.87 11.48
N VAL A 357 20.63 26.62 11.26
CA VAL A 357 19.30 26.39 11.82
C VAL A 357 18.36 25.95 10.71
N VAL A 358 17.86 24.71 10.81
CA VAL A 358 16.88 24.15 9.87
C VAL A 358 15.52 24.05 10.56
N LEU A 359 14.52 24.73 10.00
CA LEU A 359 13.13 24.61 10.42
C LEU A 359 12.43 23.54 9.58
N VAL A 360 11.78 22.57 10.21
CA VAL A 360 11.05 21.51 9.51
C VAL A 360 9.58 21.57 9.88
N VAL A 361 8.71 21.59 8.88
CA VAL A 361 7.26 21.68 9.06
C VAL A 361 6.56 20.76 8.07
N SER A 362 5.49 20.12 8.51
CA SER A 362 4.62 19.30 7.67
C SER A 362 3.20 19.81 7.73
N GLY A 363 2.51 19.78 6.59
CA GLY A 363 1.08 20.04 6.52
C GLY A 363 0.26 19.03 7.33
N PRO A 364 -1.05 19.28 7.50
CA PRO A 364 -1.84 20.30 6.79
C PRO A 364 -1.59 21.74 7.26
N PHE A 365 -1.63 22.70 6.32
CA PHE A 365 -1.39 24.12 6.61
C PHE A 365 -2.67 24.96 6.81
N THR A 366 -3.83 24.29 6.88
CA THR A 366 -5.12 24.90 7.21
C THR A 366 -5.90 23.97 8.15
N PRO A 367 -6.66 24.50 9.12
CA PRO A 367 -7.53 23.69 9.98
C PRO A 367 -8.64 23.02 9.17
N SER A 368 -9.19 21.91 9.64
CA SER A 368 -10.24 21.17 8.93
C SER A 368 -11.55 21.95 8.73
N ASP A 369 -11.80 22.99 9.52
CA ASP A 369 -13.00 23.84 9.47
C ASP A 369 -12.77 25.17 8.74
N SER A 370 -11.59 25.39 8.15
CA SER A 370 -11.21 26.65 7.51
C SER A 370 -10.35 26.44 6.26
N VAL A 371 -10.47 27.37 5.32
CA VAL A 371 -9.64 27.45 4.11
C VAL A 371 -8.88 28.78 4.06
N ALA A 372 -8.73 29.44 5.20
CA ALA A 372 -8.04 30.73 5.31
C ALA A 372 -6.53 30.59 5.58
N PHE A 373 -6.02 29.35 5.75
CA PHE A 373 -4.59 29.07 5.90
C PHE A 373 -3.93 29.85 7.04
N GLU A 374 -4.64 30.03 8.16
CA GLU A 374 -4.14 30.72 9.35
C GLU A 374 -2.82 30.11 9.89
N PRO A 375 -2.66 28.77 9.94
CA PRO A 375 -1.40 28.15 10.31
C PRO A 375 -0.24 28.48 9.36
N LEU A 376 -0.51 28.62 8.06
CA LEU A 376 0.49 29.05 7.08
C LEU A 376 0.96 30.48 7.36
N GLN A 377 0.04 31.38 7.70
CA GLN A 377 0.37 32.77 8.05
C GLN A 377 1.19 32.84 9.34
N ASP A 378 0.81 32.09 10.38
CA ASP A 378 1.59 31.96 11.61
C ASP A 378 2.99 31.40 11.34
N LEU A 379 3.13 30.45 10.42
CA LEU A 379 4.42 29.91 10.01
C LEU A 379 5.29 30.95 9.30
N ILE A 380 4.71 31.74 8.39
CA ILE A 380 5.40 32.84 7.71
C ILE A 380 5.96 33.82 8.76
N GLU A 381 5.17 34.19 9.77
CA GLU A 381 5.64 35.05 10.87
C GLU A 381 6.81 34.44 11.64
N VAL A 382 6.77 33.13 11.90
CA VAL A 382 7.85 32.41 12.58
C VAL A 382 9.13 32.43 11.74
N ILE A 383 9.04 32.13 10.43
CA ILE A 383 10.19 32.16 9.51
C ILE A 383 10.75 33.58 9.40
N ALA A 384 9.90 34.58 9.24
CA ALA A 384 10.30 35.98 9.15
C ALA A 384 11.03 36.46 10.40
N ARG A 385 10.57 36.03 11.59
CA ARG A 385 11.18 36.38 12.88
C ARG A 385 12.47 35.63 13.15
N GLN A 386 12.46 34.30 13.00
CA GLN A 386 13.58 33.43 13.39
C GLN A 386 14.67 33.32 12.32
N ARG A 387 14.36 33.70 11.07
CA ARG A 387 15.30 33.68 9.95
C ARG A 387 16.12 32.39 9.84
N PRO A 388 15.50 31.19 9.89
CA PRO A 388 16.23 29.94 9.76
C PRO A 388 17.03 29.93 8.45
N ASP A 389 18.13 29.18 8.40
CA ASP A 389 18.93 29.10 7.18
C ASP A 389 18.21 28.31 6.09
N VAL A 390 17.47 27.27 6.49
CA VAL A 390 16.65 26.43 5.61
C VAL A 390 15.30 26.16 6.28
N CYS A 391 14.22 26.20 5.52
CA CYS A 391 12.92 25.71 5.93
C CYS A 391 12.46 24.58 5.01
N VAL A 392 12.30 23.37 5.55
CA VAL A 392 11.78 22.20 4.83
C VAL A 392 10.29 22.08 5.11
N LEU A 393 9.49 22.19 4.05
CA LEU A 393 8.04 22.25 4.05
C LEU A 393 7.48 20.99 3.37
N PHE A 394 7.02 20.04 4.16
CA PHE A 394 6.32 18.85 3.68
C PHE A 394 4.85 19.16 3.45
N GLY A 395 4.29 18.66 2.35
CA GLY A 395 2.86 18.65 2.13
C GLY A 395 2.08 17.86 3.21
N PRO A 396 0.74 17.79 3.10
CA PRO A 396 -0.04 18.37 2.03
C PRO A 396 -0.23 19.89 2.19
N PHE A 397 -0.03 20.62 1.10
CA PHE A 397 -0.41 22.03 0.99
C PHE A 397 -1.90 22.15 0.70
N ILE A 398 -2.38 21.39 -0.28
CA ILE A 398 -3.81 21.26 -0.59
C ILE A 398 -4.21 19.83 -0.30
N ASP A 399 -4.70 19.60 0.91
CA ASP A 399 -4.96 18.27 1.43
C ASP A 399 -6.19 17.62 0.80
N THR A 400 -5.98 16.48 0.14
CA THR A 400 -7.07 15.66 -0.43
C THR A 400 -8.10 15.26 0.60
N LYS A 401 -7.73 15.12 1.89
CA LYS A 401 -8.64 14.74 2.98
C LYS A 401 -9.37 15.93 3.64
N HIS A 402 -9.16 17.16 3.16
CA HIS A 402 -9.88 18.31 3.69
C HIS A 402 -11.33 18.31 3.18
N GLU A 403 -12.33 18.45 4.06
CA GLU A 403 -13.76 18.31 3.71
C GLU A 403 -14.15 19.11 2.45
N GLN A 404 -13.70 20.36 2.34
CA GLN A 404 -14.02 21.23 1.20
C GLN A 404 -13.29 20.84 -0.11
N VAL A 405 -12.15 20.15 -0.01
CA VAL A 405 -11.42 19.59 -1.15
C VAL A 405 -12.16 18.35 -1.66
N GLU A 406 -12.46 17.39 -0.78
CA GLU A 406 -13.20 16.16 -1.10
C GLU A 406 -14.59 16.44 -1.69
N SER A 407 -15.29 17.41 -1.12
CA SER A 407 -16.63 17.80 -1.57
C SER A 407 -16.62 18.78 -2.74
N CYS A 408 -15.45 19.11 -3.29
CA CYS A 408 -15.28 20.06 -4.40
C CYS A 408 -16.02 21.39 -4.18
N ARG A 409 -16.01 21.91 -2.94
CA ARG A 409 -16.68 23.18 -2.56
C ARG A 409 -15.77 24.39 -2.68
N LEU A 410 -14.50 24.19 -3.00
CA LEU A 410 -13.55 25.29 -3.22
C LEU A 410 -13.91 26.08 -4.48
N LEU A 411 -13.75 27.41 -4.41
CA LEU A 411 -14.04 28.32 -5.53
C LEU A 411 -12.91 28.37 -6.56
N LEU A 412 -11.71 27.91 -6.20
CA LEU A 412 -10.52 27.93 -7.05
C LEU A 412 -10.07 26.51 -7.40
N PRO A 413 -9.48 26.29 -8.59
CA PRO A 413 -8.80 25.04 -8.90
C PRO A 413 -7.68 24.75 -7.90
N PHE A 414 -7.45 23.47 -7.57
CA PHE A 414 -6.44 23.07 -6.59
C PHE A 414 -5.03 23.58 -6.94
N ALA A 415 -4.67 23.56 -8.23
CA ALA A 415 -3.38 24.09 -8.69
C ALA A 415 -3.23 25.60 -8.45
N GLU A 416 -4.31 26.37 -8.59
CA GLU A 416 -4.29 27.81 -8.29
C GLU A 416 -4.17 28.07 -6.79
N LEU A 417 -4.89 27.30 -5.96
CA LEU A 417 -4.79 27.42 -4.52
C LEU A 417 -3.38 27.09 -4.01
N PHE A 418 -2.75 26.05 -4.57
CA PHE A 418 -1.35 25.74 -4.29
C PHE A 418 -0.41 26.89 -4.67
N ARG A 419 -0.58 27.48 -5.87
CA ARG A 419 0.21 28.64 -6.30
C ARG A 419 0.07 29.82 -5.35
N LEU A 420 -1.12 30.08 -4.82
CA LEU A 420 -1.35 31.12 -3.81
C LEU A 420 -0.62 30.82 -2.49
N CYS A 421 -0.58 29.56 -2.05
CA CYS A 421 0.16 29.13 -0.87
C CYS A 421 1.66 29.37 -1.05
N VAL A 422 2.23 28.93 -2.18
CA VAL A 422 3.64 29.11 -2.52
C VAL A 422 3.99 30.60 -2.60
N ARG A 423 3.19 31.41 -3.30
CA ARG A 423 3.39 32.87 -3.38
C ARG A 423 3.38 33.53 -1.99
N SER A 424 2.43 33.17 -1.13
CA SER A 424 2.34 33.71 0.23
C SER A 424 3.59 33.40 1.05
N LEU A 425 4.10 32.17 0.96
CA LEU A 425 5.35 31.76 1.61
C LEU A 425 6.55 32.56 1.09
N LEU A 426 6.70 32.68 -0.22
CA LEU A 426 7.84 33.40 -0.83
C LEU A 426 7.83 34.88 -0.45
N ASP A 427 6.69 35.55 -0.62
CA ASP A 427 6.58 36.98 -0.36
C ASP A 427 6.69 37.28 1.12
N GLY A 428 6.05 36.47 1.97
CA GLY A 428 6.08 36.63 3.42
C GLY A 428 7.44 36.35 4.06
N THR A 429 8.29 35.54 3.43
CA THR A 429 9.60 35.14 3.97
C THR A 429 10.79 35.74 3.24
N ARG A 430 10.57 36.53 2.18
CA ARG A 430 11.64 37.18 1.38
C ARG A 430 12.64 37.96 2.23
N SER A 431 12.17 38.66 3.26
CA SER A 431 13.02 39.45 4.17
C SER A 431 13.93 38.58 5.04
N ALA A 432 13.57 37.33 5.28
CA ALA A 432 14.31 36.39 6.14
C ALA A 432 15.57 35.84 5.46
N GLY A 433 15.60 35.76 4.13
CA GLY A 433 16.69 35.13 3.37
C GLY A 433 16.73 33.60 3.50
N THR A 434 15.72 32.99 4.13
CA THR A 434 15.60 31.55 4.33
C THR A 434 15.49 30.80 2.99
N HIS A 435 16.24 29.70 2.81
CA HIS A 435 16.01 28.79 1.69
C HIS A 435 14.77 27.94 1.93
N LEU A 436 13.79 28.00 1.03
CA LEU A 436 12.59 27.18 1.13
C LEU A 436 12.74 25.89 0.32
N VAL A 437 12.54 24.76 0.98
CA VAL A 437 12.60 23.42 0.39
C VAL A 437 11.22 22.78 0.48
N PHE A 438 10.58 22.58 -0.67
CA PHE A 438 9.25 21.99 -0.74
C PHE A 438 9.35 20.48 -0.98
N VAL A 439 8.59 19.70 -0.19
CA VAL A 439 8.51 18.23 -0.32
C VAL A 439 7.06 17.85 -0.56
N PRO A 440 6.73 17.23 -1.71
CA PRO A 440 5.35 16.84 -2.01
C PRO A 440 4.84 15.73 -1.09
N SER A 441 3.53 15.67 -0.94
CA SER A 441 2.80 14.58 -0.30
C SER A 441 1.84 13.92 -1.29
N GLN A 442 1.56 12.61 -1.14
CA GLN A 442 0.55 11.93 -1.97
C GLN A 442 -0.85 12.50 -1.77
N ARG A 443 -1.04 13.27 -0.69
CA ARG A 443 -2.27 14.00 -0.36
C ARG A 443 -2.32 15.42 -0.94
N ASP A 444 -1.33 15.84 -1.73
CA ASP A 444 -1.42 17.11 -2.46
C ASP A 444 -2.36 16.95 -3.66
N ALA A 445 -3.59 17.46 -3.52
CA ALA A 445 -4.69 17.26 -4.49
C ALA A 445 -4.41 17.77 -5.91
N HIS A 446 -3.37 18.60 -6.09
CA HIS A 446 -2.99 19.19 -7.36
C HIS A 446 -1.80 18.48 -8.03
N HIS A 447 -1.21 17.46 -7.38
CA HIS A 447 0.05 16.84 -7.77
C HIS A 447 -0.10 15.34 -8.06
N ASP A 448 0.95 14.73 -8.62
CA ASP A 448 0.99 13.29 -8.90
C ASP A 448 0.84 12.49 -7.60
N PHE A 449 -0.13 11.57 -7.52
CA PHE A 449 -0.49 10.85 -6.28
C PHE A 449 0.31 9.54 -6.05
N VAL A 450 1.28 9.23 -6.92
CA VAL A 450 2.03 7.96 -6.88
C VAL A 450 3.44 8.18 -6.32
N TYR A 451 3.81 7.38 -5.32
CA TYR A 451 5.18 7.34 -4.80
C TYR A 451 6.10 6.51 -5.71
N PRO A 452 7.36 6.94 -5.93
CA PRO A 452 7.96 8.22 -5.53
C PRO A 452 7.39 9.39 -6.35
N GLN A 453 7.14 10.52 -5.71
CA GLN A 453 6.58 11.71 -6.38
C GLN A 453 7.69 12.58 -6.98
N PRO A 454 7.50 13.14 -8.19
CA PRO A 454 8.40 14.16 -8.72
C PRO A 454 8.24 15.49 -7.94
N PRO A 455 9.17 16.44 -8.09
CA PRO A 455 9.05 17.77 -7.54
C PRO A 455 7.82 18.52 -8.07
N PHE A 456 7.37 19.53 -7.33
CA PHE A 456 6.32 20.42 -7.82
C PHE A 456 6.75 21.19 -9.06
N VAL A 457 5.78 21.54 -9.91
CA VAL A 457 6.02 22.37 -11.09
C VAL A 457 5.50 23.78 -10.81
N CYS A 458 6.41 24.74 -10.54
CA CYS A 458 6.08 26.16 -10.37
C CYS A 458 6.56 27.02 -11.56
N PRO A 459 5.78 27.13 -12.66
CA PRO A 459 6.22 27.76 -13.90
C PRO A 459 6.28 29.31 -13.88
N GLU A 460 5.60 29.99 -12.96
CA GLU A 460 5.35 31.44 -13.02
C GLU A 460 6.16 32.30 -12.05
N LEU A 461 7.26 31.78 -11.49
CA LEU A 461 8.03 32.55 -10.53
C LEU A 461 9.04 33.47 -11.23
N PRO A 462 9.11 34.77 -10.85
CA PRO A 462 10.20 35.66 -11.25
C PRO A 462 11.57 35.01 -11.07
N LYS A 463 12.55 35.36 -11.92
CA LYS A 463 13.90 34.76 -11.85
C LYS A 463 14.56 34.90 -10.47
N GLU A 464 14.23 35.95 -9.75
CA GLU A 464 14.71 36.24 -8.39
C GLU A 464 14.16 35.24 -7.37
N ASP A 465 12.92 34.80 -7.53
CA ASP A 465 12.25 33.87 -6.61
C ASP A 465 12.73 32.43 -6.83
N LYS A 466 13.12 32.09 -8.05
CA LYS A 466 13.77 30.80 -8.37
C LYS A 466 15.11 30.60 -7.67
N ALA A 467 15.77 31.67 -7.22
CA ALA A 467 17.03 31.57 -6.47
C ALA A 467 16.81 31.26 -4.98
N LEU A 468 15.62 31.57 -4.45
CA LEU A 468 15.23 31.31 -3.06
C LEU A 468 14.51 29.96 -2.89
N LEU A 469 14.06 29.38 -4.00
CA LEU A 469 13.42 28.08 -4.06
C LEU A 469 14.43 26.99 -4.38
N TRP A 470 14.40 25.96 -3.55
CA TRP A 470 15.06 24.70 -3.88
C TRP A 470 14.04 23.57 -3.89
N ASP A 471 13.64 23.17 -5.09
CA ASP A 471 12.90 21.93 -5.29
C ASP A 471 13.88 20.76 -5.15
N LEU A 472 13.59 19.83 -4.24
CA LEU A 472 14.35 18.58 -4.12
C LEU A 472 14.03 17.68 -5.32
N GLY A 473 14.75 17.92 -6.42
CA GLY A 473 14.86 17.03 -7.58
C GLY A 473 15.67 15.78 -7.32
#